data_AF-A0A922N3A2-F1
#
_entry.id   AF-A0A922N3A2-F1
#
_cell.length_a   1.000
_cell.length_b   1.000
_cell.length_c   1.000
_cell.angle_alpha   90.00
_cell.angle_beta   90.00
_cell.angle_gamma   90.00
#
_symmetry.space_group_name_H-M   'P 1'
#
loop_
_entity.id
_entity.type
_entity.pdbx_description
1 polymer ?
#
loop_
_entity_poly.entity_id
_entity_poly.type
_entity_poly.pdbx_seq_one_letter_code
_entity_poly.pdbx_strand_id
1 'polypeptide(L)'
;MAFVDYCDRNRILLMVFPPHLTHTLQPLDVVLSKPLSQAYTQRLTTYLHEAQGLISIAKGDFFGLFWDAWVSVFSRETLISKAFETTGIWPKDPNVVLKRFTRTPKRSPSSSRLSPSDWLQMERLVRAAVKDTRQDEAKKLSLTLHQVSVQNQLLQHENRGLHKALQHQKKHKKKGKALDLQQRQEYHGGAIFWSPRKVREARAREKVRADDEMEEKLQKARRKESREAAKVQRQIELEDRRAERERLKVVREKEKAEKQAERERQKQQRNAEKAIQLSQRGKRKASQAVSSKEKRQKRSGSDAAAGQAVARSPSPPPKVTSRGRNVKLPSKFK
;
A
#
# COMPACT_ATOMS: atom_id res chain seq x y z
N MET A 1 -20.47 23.44 -39.47
CA MET A 1 -20.54 22.02 -39.05
C MET A 1 -19.25 21.75 -38.30
N ALA A 2 -19.25 21.68 -36.96
CA ALA A 2 -18.01 21.78 -36.16
C ALA A 2 -16.86 20.83 -36.62
N PHE A 3 -17.18 19.64 -37.11
CA PHE A 3 -16.21 18.70 -37.67
C PHE A 3 -15.65 19.12 -39.05
N VAL A 4 -16.51 19.55 -39.98
CA VAL A 4 -16.10 20.01 -41.31
C VAL A 4 -15.25 21.28 -41.20
N ASP A 5 -15.68 22.21 -40.37
CA ASP A 5 -14.97 23.47 -40.12
C ASP A 5 -13.58 23.20 -39.50
N TYR A 6 -13.46 22.16 -38.66
CA TYR A 6 -12.18 21.70 -38.13
C TYR A 6 -11.28 21.12 -39.23
N CYS A 7 -11.82 20.28 -40.12
CA CYS A 7 -11.05 19.70 -41.23
C CYS A 7 -10.51 20.78 -42.18
N ASP A 8 -11.34 21.75 -42.53
CA ASP A 8 -10.96 22.88 -43.40
C ASP A 8 -9.81 23.71 -42.78
N ARG A 9 -9.96 24.11 -41.51
CA ARG A 9 -8.91 24.84 -40.77
C ARG A 9 -7.58 24.10 -40.69
N ASN A 10 -7.61 22.76 -40.66
CA ASN A 10 -6.42 21.90 -40.57
C ASN A 10 -5.96 21.37 -41.94
N ARG A 11 -6.53 21.84 -43.06
CA ARG A 11 -6.19 21.39 -44.43
C ARG A 11 -6.33 19.88 -44.62
N ILE A 12 -7.32 19.27 -43.96
CA ILE A 12 -7.66 17.85 -44.11
C ILE A 12 -8.71 17.70 -45.22
N LEU A 13 -8.35 17.00 -46.28
CA LEU A 13 -9.29 16.69 -47.37
C LEU A 13 -10.26 15.59 -46.93
N LEU A 14 -11.55 15.90 -46.97
CA LEU A 14 -12.62 14.96 -46.65
C LEU A 14 -13.07 14.21 -47.92
N MET A 15 -12.87 12.90 -47.94
CA MET A 15 -13.43 12.02 -48.96
C MET A 15 -14.83 11.59 -48.55
N VAL A 16 -15.85 12.01 -49.31
CA VAL A 16 -17.24 11.63 -49.06
C VAL A 16 -17.60 10.45 -49.97
N PHE A 17 -17.91 9.31 -49.38
CA PHE A 17 -18.42 8.17 -50.13
C PHE A 17 -19.91 8.35 -50.44
N PRO A 18 -20.38 7.94 -51.64
CA PRO A 18 -21.80 7.82 -51.90
C PRO A 18 -22.47 6.85 -50.89
N PRO A 19 -23.77 7.02 -50.62
CA PRO A 19 -24.48 6.18 -49.68
C PRO A 19 -24.38 4.70 -50.08
N HIS A 20 -24.33 3.83 -49.06
CA HIS A 20 -24.26 2.36 -49.21
C HIS A 20 -23.00 1.81 -49.91
N LEU A 21 -21.93 2.58 -50.16
CA LEU A 21 -20.72 2.07 -50.83
C LEU A 21 -19.55 1.73 -49.89
N THR A 22 -19.73 1.77 -48.57
CA THR A 22 -18.66 1.45 -47.61
C THR A 22 -18.08 0.05 -47.81
N HIS A 23 -18.94 -0.94 -48.02
CA HIS A 23 -18.56 -2.34 -48.30
C HIS A 23 -17.81 -2.54 -49.64
N THR A 24 -17.67 -1.50 -50.47
CA THR A 24 -16.99 -1.56 -51.77
C THR A 24 -15.77 -0.67 -51.84
N LEU A 25 -15.88 0.57 -51.33
CA LEU A 25 -14.85 1.60 -51.47
C LEU A 25 -14.03 1.82 -50.21
N GLN A 26 -14.52 1.42 -49.02
CA GLN A 26 -13.81 1.70 -47.77
C GLN A 26 -12.76 0.60 -47.50
N PRO A 27 -11.45 0.90 -47.53
CA PRO A 27 -10.40 -0.11 -47.38
C PRO A 27 -10.52 -0.89 -46.06
N LEU A 28 -10.94 -0.19 -45.01
CA LEU A 28 -11.19 -0.76 -43.69
C LEU A 28 -12.21 -1.92 -43.76
N ASP A 29 -13.36 -1.68 -44.38
CA ASP A 29 -14.46 -2.64 -44.41
C ASP A 29 -14.21 -3.78 -45.40
N VAL A 30 -13.60 -3.47 -46.54
CA VAL A 30 -13.37 -4.44 -47.63
C VAL A 30 -12.28 -5.46 -47.27
N VAL A 31 -11.19 -5.01 -46.64
CA VAL A 31 -9.99 -5.86 -46.48
C VAL A 31 -9.52 -5.97 -45.04
N LEU A 32 -9.58 -4.91 -44.24
CA LEU A 32 -8.89 -4.90 -42.94
C LEU A 32 -9.73 -5.50 -41.80
N SER A 33 -11.04 -5.27 -41.80
CA SER A 33 -11.95 -5.70 -40.72
C SER A 33 -12.04 -7.23 -40.58
N LYS A 34 -12.07 -7.97 -41.69
CA LYS A 34 -12.21 -9.44 -41.66
C LYS A 34 -10.96 -10.15 -41.07
N PRO A 35 -9.73 -9.90 -41.53
CA PRO A 35 -8.52 -10.44 -40.92
C PRO A 35 -8.38 -10.06 -39.45
N LEU A 36 -8.70 -8.81 -39.09
CA LEU A 36 -8.68 -8.37 -37.69
C LEU A 36 -9.68 -9.15 -36.83
N SER A 37 -10.92 -9.29 -37.30
CA SER A 37 -11.94 -10.10 -36.61
C SER A 37 -11.49 -11.54 -36.45
N GLN A 38 -10.93 -12.16 -37.50
CA GLN A 38 -10.47 -13.54 -37.45
C GLN A 38 -9.32 -13.71 -36.46
N ALA A 39 -8.32 -12.83 -36.48
CA ALA A 39 -7.21 -12.86 -35.54
C ALA A 39 -7.68 -12.65 -34.10
N TYR A 40 -8.64 -11.75 -33.88
CA TYR A 40 -9.22 -11.52 -32.56
C TYR A 40 -10.00 -12.74 -32.08
N THR A 41 -10.82 -13.38 -32.93
CA THR A 41 -11.51 -14.63 -32.60
C THR A 41 -10.51 -15.74 -32.26
N GLN A 42 -9.43 -15.90 -33.02
CA GLN A 42 -8.38 -16.87 -32.70
C GLN A 42 -7.74 -16.58 -31.35
N ARG A 43 -7.42 -15.31 -31.05
CA ARG A 43 -6.87 -14.90 -29.76
C ARG A 43 -7.83 -15.17 -28.60
N LEU A 44 -9.12 -14.92 -28.79
CA LEU A 44 -10.16 -15.26 -27.81
C LEU A 44 -10.21 -16.76 -27.56
N THR A 45 -10.20 -17.57 -28.62
CA THR A 45 -10.22 -19.03 -28.53
C THR A 45 -8.98 -19.55 -27.81
N THR A 46 -7.79 -19.07 -28.17
CA THR A 46 -6.55 -19.43 -27.47
C THR A 46 -6.60 -19.02 -26.01
N TYR A 47 -7.05 -17.80 -25.70
CA TYR A 47 -7.19 -17.34 -24.33
C TYR A 47 -8.15 -18.21 -23.51
N LEU A 48 -9.29 -18.59 -24.09
CA LEU A 48 -10.29 -19.43 -23.44
C LEU A 48 -9.77 -20.85 -23.20
N HIS A 49 -9.05 -21.43 -24.18
CA HIS A 49 -8.38 -22.72 -24.01
C HIS A 49 -7.29 -22.67 -22.94
N GLU A 50 -6.46 -21.62 -22.94
CA GLU A 50 -5.42 -21.44 -21.93
C GLU A 50 -6.00 -21.25 -20.53
N ALA A 51 -7.14 -20.57 -20.41
CA ALA A 51 -7.83 -20.41 -19.14
C ALA A 51 -8.74 -21.60 -18.79
N GLN A 52 -8.82 -22.63 -19.65
CA GLN A 52 -9.73 -23.78 -19.54
C GLN A 52 -11.21 -23.40 -19.37
N GLY A 53 -11.60 -22.21 -19.81
CA GLY A 53 -12.93 -21.66 -19.54
C GLY A 53 -13.24 -21.37 -18.07
N LEU A 54 -12.26 -21.48 -17.16
CA LEU A 54 -12.43 -21.22 -15.72
C LEU A 54 -12.57 -19.73 -15.38
N ILE A 55 -12.27 -18.86 -16.33
CA ILE A 55 -12.26 -17.41 -16.16
C ILE A 55 -13.13 -16.77 -17.22
N SER A 56 -14.09 -15.96 -16.78
CA SER A 56 -14.90 -15.15 -17.68
C SER A 56 -14.06 -14.02 -18.27
N ILE A 57 -14.31 -13.72 -19.54
CA ILE A 57 -13.69 -12.59 -20.22
C ILE A 57 -14.32 -11.31 -19.66
N ALA A 58 -13.51 -10.46 -19.05
CA ALA A 58 -13.94 -9.18 -18.52
C ALA A 58 -13.64 -8.06 -19.53
N LYS A 59 -14.32 -6.91 -19.37
CA LYS A 59 -14.07 -5.72 -20.21
C LYS A 59 -12.61 -5.27 -20.18
N GLY A 60 -11.90 -5.48 -19.07
CA GLY A 60 -10.48 -5.17 -18.92
C GLY A 60 -9.56 -6.01 -19.79
N ASP A 61 -10.00 -7.20 -20.21
CA ASP A 61 -9.20 -8.10 -21.07
C ASP A 61 -9.27 -7.69 -22.54
N PHE A 62 -10.30 -6.92 -22.93
CA PHE A 62 -10.55 -6.52 -24.31
C PHE A 62 -9.32 -5.90 -24.95
N PHE A 63 -8.73 -4.86 -24.34
CA PHE A 63 -7.65 -4.11 -24.97
C PHE A 63 -6.39 -4.95 -25.16
N GLY A 64 -6.03 -5.80 -24.18
CA GLY A 64 -4.87 -6.68 -24.31
C GLY A 64 -5.04 -7.68 -25.46
N LEU A 65 -6.18 -8.36 -25.50
CA LEU A 65 -6.50 -9.33 -26.56
C LEU A 65 -6.64 -8.67 -27.93
N PHE A 66 -7.25 -7.49 -27.97
CA PHE A 66 -7.40 -6.70 -29.20
C PHE A 66 -6.05 -6.21 -29.71
N TRP A 67 -5.19 -5.69 -28.83
CA TRP A 67 -3.87 -5.18 -29.21
C TRP A 67 -2.98 -6.29 -29.78
N ASP A 68 -2.99 -7.48 -29.17
CA ASP A 68 -2.24 -8.63 -29.68
C ASP A 68 -2.74 -9.06 -31.07
N ALA A 69 -4.05 -9.05 -31.30
CA ALA A 69 -4.63 -9.31 -32.62
C ALA A 69 -4.29 -8.22 -33.64
N TRP A 70 -4.39 -6.95 -33.23
CA TRP A 70 -4.07 -5.79 -34.05
C TRP A 70 -2.62 -5.85 -34.53
N VAL A 71 -1.67 -5.99 -33.61
CA VAL A 71 -0.24 -6.09 -33.95
C VAL A 71 0.00 -7.29 -34.86
N SER A 72 -0.58 -8.45 -34.57
CA SER A 72 -0.42 -9.63 -35.43
C SER A 72 -0.89 -9.42 -36.87
N VAL A 73 -1.95 -8.64 -37.09
CA VAL A 73 -2.53 -8.41 -38.43
C VAL A 73 -1.83 -7.27 -39.16
N PHE A 74 -1.60 -6.15 -38.47
CA PHE A 74 -1.09 -4.92 -39.06
C PHE A 74 0.45 -4.79 -39.03
N SER A 75 1.19 -5.74 -38.44
CA SER A 75 2.65 -5.78 -38.59
C SER A 75 3.10 -6.04 -40.02
N ARG A 76 2.19 -6.54 -40.88
CA ARG A 76 2.47 -6.76 -42.30
C ARG A 76 2.07 -5.50 -43.08
N GLU A 77 3.06 -4.70 -43.46
CA GLU A 77 2.85 -3.49 -44.29
C GLU A 77 2.08 -3.80 -45.59
N THR A 78 2.25 -5.01 -46.13
CA THR A 78 1.58 -5.48 -47.35
C THR A 78 0.05 -5.50 -47.25
N LEU A 79 -0.53 -5.67 -46.07
CA LEU A 79 -1.99 -5.75 -45.90
C LEU A 79 -2.65 -4.39 -46.12
N ILE A 80 -2.03 -3.32 -45.61
CA ILE A 80 -2.56 -1.95 -45.73
C ILE A 80 -2.50 -1.53 -47.20
N SER A 81 -1.36 -1.67 -47.85
CA SER A 81 -1.21 -1.35 -49.28
C SER A 81 -2.21 -2.11 -50.14
N LYS A 82 -2.40 -3.41 -49.88
CA LYS A 82 -3.38 -4.23 -50.58
C LYS A 82 -4.83 -3.78 -50.34
N ALA A 83 -5.16 -3.24 -49.17
CA ALA A 83 -6.50 -2.71 -48.90
C ALA A 83 -6.83 -1.49 -49.78
N PHE A 84 -5.85 -0.62 -50.03
CA PHE A 84 -6.02 0.52 -50.93
C PHE A 84 -6.03 0.11 -52.41
N GLU A 85 -5.20 -0.86 -52.80
CA GLU A 85 -5.16 -1.37 -54.17
C GLU A 85 -6.48 -2.04 -54.53
N THR A 86 -7.00 -2.88 -53.65
CA THR A 86 -8.26 -3.62 -53.87
C THR A 86 -9.48 -2.71 -53.93
N THR A 87 -9.46 -1.54 -53.28
CA THR A 87 -10.53 -0.54 -53.37
C THR A 87 -10.36 0.40 -54.57
N GLY A 88 -9.23 0.30 -55.29
CA GLY A 88 -8.93 1.17 -56.44
C GLY A 88 -8.68 2.63 -56.05
N ILE A 89 -8.50 2.92 -54.75
CA ILE A 89 -8.19 4.26 -54.26
C ILE A 89 -6.71 4.57 -54.53
N TRP A 90 -5.84 3.62 -54.21
CA TRP A 90 -4.39 3.77 -54.43
C TRP A 90 -3.72 2.44 -54.79
N PRO A 91 -3.10 2.32 -55.97
CA PRO A 91 -3.15 3.27 -57.09
C PRO A 91 -4.58 3.50 -57.59
N LYS A 92 -4.85 4.68 -58.16
CA LYS A 92 -6.19 5.04 -58.65
C LYS A 92 -6.56 4.19 -59.88
N ASP A 93 -7.38 3.16 -59.69
CA ASP A 93 -7.88 2.31 -60.76
C ASP A 93 -9.35 1.90 -60.51
N PRO A 94 -10.32 2.55 -61.19
CA PRO A 94 -11.74 2.20 -61.08
C PRO A 94 -12.07 0.78 -61.52
N ASN A 95 -11.25 0.19 -62.41
CA ASN A 95 -11.54 -1.11 -62.99
C ASN A 95 -11.48 -2.24 -61.96
N VAL A 96 -10.68 -2.08 -60.89
CA VAL A 96 -10.60 -3.06 -59.79
C VAL A 96 -11.95 -3.30 -59.14
N VAL A 97 -12.74 -2.24 -58.98
CA VAL A 97 -14.09 -2.30 -58.41
C VAL A 97 -15.09 -2.79 -59.46
N LEU A 98 -15.03 -2.27 -60.69
CA LEU A 98 -15.94 -2.63 -61.77
C LEU A 98 -15.87 -4.13 -62.13
N LYS A 99 -14.67 -4.72 -62.13
CA LYS A 99 -14.46 -6.16 -62.40
C LYS A 99 -15.11 -7.09 -61.35
N ARG A 100 -15.42 -6.61 -60.14
CA ARG A 100 -16.09 -7.42 -59.11
C ARG A 100 -17.56 -7.67 -59.44
N PHE A 101 -18.18 -6.77 -60.20
CA PHE A 101 -19.56 -6.89 -60.63
C PHE A 101 -19.71 -7.80 -61.88
N THR A 102 -18.58 -8.19 -62.50
CA THR A 102 -18.51 -9.15 -63.61
C THR A 102 -17.96 -10.49 -63.10
N ARG A 103 -18.84 -11.39 -62.64
CA ARG A 103 -18.54 -12.62 -61.88
C ARG A 103 -17.45 -13.53 -62.47
N THR A 104 -16.48 -13.94 -61.63
CA THR A 104 -15.87 -15.29 -61.67
C THR A 104 -15.75 -15.86 -60.25
N PRO A 105 -16.09 -17.14 -60.00
CA PRO A 105 -15.95 -17.74 -58.68
C PRO A 105 -14.52 -18.26 -58.48
N LYS A 106 -13.84 -17.86 -57.40
CA LYS A 106 -12.57 -18.46 -56.98
C LYS A 106 -12.72 -19.29 -55.71
N ARG A 107 -12.20 -20.52 -55.83
CA ARG A 107 -12.12 -21.62 -54.87
C ARG A 107 -11.20 -21.27 -53.69
N SER A 108 -11.59 -21.66 -52.48
CA SER A 108 -10.80 -21.49 -51.25
C SER A 108 -9.76 -22.61 -51.09
N PRO A 109 -8.58 -22.34 -50.51
CA PRO A 109 -7.54 -23.35 -50.31
C PRO A 109 -7.76 -24.16 -49.04
N SER A 110 -7.34 -25.42 -49.09
CA SER A 110 -7.38 -26.39 -47.99
C SER A 110 -6.36 -26.05 -46.90
N SER A 111 -6.81 -26.17 -45.65
CA SER A 111 -5.96 -26.14 -44.46
C SER A 111 -5.63 -27.58 -44.08
N SER A 112 -4.35 -27.90 -43.94
CA SER A 112 -3.86 -28.79 -42.88
C SER A 112 -2.35 -28.81 -42.86
N ARG A 113 -1.78 -28.83 -41.65
CA ARG A 113 -0.70 -29.73 -41.21
C ARG A 113 -0.47 -29.51 -39.73
N LEU A 114 -1.00 -30.44 -38.93
CA LEU A 114 -0.67 -30.60 -37.52
C LEU A 114 0.79 -31.06 -37.42
N SER A 115 1.50 -30.60 -36.39
CA SER A 115 2.88 -30.96 -36.08
C SER A 115 2.90 -32.14 -35.10
N PRO A 116 3.47 -33.31 -35.47
CA PRO A 116 3.73 -34.41 -34.55
C PRO A 116 5.24 -34.51 -34.32
N SER A 117 5.74 -34.02 -33.18
CA SER A 117 7.19 -33.97 -32.94
C SER A 117 7.69 -34.80 -31.75
N ASP A 118 6.80 -35.36 -30.92
CA ASP A 118 7.23 -36.04 -29.69
C ASP A 118 7.09 -37.57 -29.77
N TRP A 119 5.99 -38.10 -30.33
CA TRP A 119 5.78 -39.55 -30.46
C TRP A 119 6.82 -40.22 -31.35
N LEU A 120 7.13 -39.62 -32.49
CA LEU A 120 8.04 -40.19 -33.49
C LEU A 120 9.45 -40.38 -32.93
N GLN A 121 9.86 -39.57 -31.95
CA GLN A 121 11.16 -39.71 -31.28
C GLN A 121 11.15 -40.88 -30.30
N MET A 122 10.09 -40.99 -29.50
CA MET A 122 9.93 -42.06 -28.52
C MET A 122 9.78 -43.44 -29.18
N GLU A 123 9.05 -43.51 -30.28
CA GLU A 123 8.89 -44.73 -31.09
C GLU A 123 10.23 -45.22 -31.66
N ARG A 124 11.09 -44.30 -32.12
CA ARG A 124 12.44 -44.64 -32.60
C ARG A 124 13.31 -45.23 -31.49
N LEU A 125 13.22 -44.70 -30.28
CA LEU A 125 13.97 -45.21 -29.13
C LEU A 125 13.49 -46.61 -28.70
N VAL A 126 12.18 -46.84 -28.68
CA VAL A 126 11.61 -48.18 -28.37
C VAL A 126 12.04 -49.21 -29.40
N ARG A 127 12.00 -48.86 -30.70
CA ARG A 127 12.44 -49.74 -31.79
C ARG A 127 13.94 -50.05 -31.74
N ALA A 128 14.77 -49.12 -31.24
CA ALA A 128 16.21 -49.33 -31.08
C ALA A 128 16.55 -50.21 -29.85
N ALA A 129 15.76 -50.12 -28.78
CA ALA A 129 15.99 -50.87 -27.54
C ALA A 129 15.40 -52.29 -27.55
N VAL A 130 14.30 -52.52 -28.28
CA VAL A 130 13.60 -53.81 -28.33
C VAL A 130 14.03 -54.60 -29.56
N LYS A 131 14.75 -55.71 -29.34
CA LYS A 131 15.30 -56.58 -30.40
C LYS A 131 14.19 -57.24 -31.26
N ASP A 132 13.08 -57.66 -30.65
CA ASP A 132 11.96 -58.31 -31.34
C ASP A 132 10.68 -57.47 -31.31
N THR A 133 10.59 -56.49 -32.21
CA THR A 133 9.45 -55.56 -32.30
C THR A 133 8.12 -56.22 -32.71
N ARG A 134 8.14 -57.49 -33.12
CA ARG A 134 6.97 -58.24 -33.60
C ARG A 134 6.25 -59.03 -32.50
N GLN A 135 6.89 -59.23 -31.35
CA GLN A 135 6.26 -59.87 -30.19
C GLN A 135 5.11 -59.00 -29.65
N ASP A 136 4.05 -59.65 -29.18
CA ASP A 136 2.87 -58.95 -28.67
C ASP A 136 3.18 -58.14 -27.40
N GLU A 137 4.21 -58.52 -26.66
CA GLU A 137 4.73 -57.79 -25.50
C GLU A 137 5.36 -56.44 -25.91
N ALA A 138 6.14 -56.41 -26.99
CA ALA A 138 6.73 -55.18 -27.54
C ALA A 138 5.65 -54.22 -28.06
N LYS A 139 4.60 -54.75 -28.68
CA LYS A 139 3.43 -53.97 -29.13
C LYS A 139 2.66 -53.40 -27.94
N LYS A 140 2.40 -54.20 -26.90
CA LYS A 140 1.76 -53.75 -25.66
C LYS A 140 2.57 -52.64 -24.98
N LEU A 141 3.89 -52.78 -24.91
CA LEU A 141 4.79 -51.77 -24.34
C LEU A 141 4.77 -50.46 -25.14
N SER A 142 4.81 -50.53 -26.47
CA SER A 142 4.73 -49.35 -27.34
C SER A 142 3.40 -48.60 -27.17
N LEU A 143 2.29 -49.34 -27.08
CA LEU A 143 0.96 -48.79 -26.85
C LEU A 143 0.82 -48.14 -25.47
N THR A 144 1.30 -48.78 -24.41
CA THR A 144 1.27 -48.19 -23.05
C THR A 144 2.15 -46.97 -22.96
N LEU A 145 3.33 -46.98 -23.60
CA LEU A 145 4.20 -45.81 -23.66
C LEU A 145 3.55 -44.65 -24.43
N HIS A 146 2.88 -44.92 -25.56
CA HIS A 146 2.10 -43.92 -26.28
C HIS A 146 1.01 -43.34 -25.37
N GLN A 147 0.24 -44.20 -24.70
CA GLN A 147 -0.83 -43.78 -23.80
C GLN A 147 -0.29 -42.88 -22.67
N VAL A 148 0.78 -43.30 -21.98
CA VAL A 148 1.41 -42.53 -20.90
C VAL A 148 2.00 -41.22 -21.43
N SER A 149 2.59 -41.23 -22.62
CA SER A 149 3.11 -40.02 -23.27
C SER A 149 2.00 -39.00 -23.54
N VAL A 150 0.89 -39.44 -24.15
CA VAL A 150 -0.26 -38.59 -24.43
C VAL A 150 -0.87 -38.08 -23.13
N GLN A 151 -1.02 -38.94 -22.12
CA GLN A 151 -1.52 -38.53 -20.80
C GLN A 151 -0.61 -37.47 -20.16
N ASN A 152 0.71 -37.65 -20.19
CA ASN A 152 1.65 -36.67 -19.66
C ASN A 152 1.58 -35.35 -20.42
N GLN A 153 1.49 -35.37 -21.76
CA GLN A 153 1.31 -34.15 -22.55
C GLN A 153 0.02 -33.44 -22.18
N LEU A 154 -1.10 -34.16 -22.09
CA LEU A 154 -2.39 -33.61 -21.68
C LEU A 154 -2.30 -32.98 -20.28
N LEU A 155 -1.71 -33.68 -19.30
CA LEU A 155 -1.48 -33.17 -17.95
C LEU A 155 -0.57 -31.93 -17.93
N GLN A 156 0.47 -31.89 -18.76
CA GLN A 156 1.35 -30.72 -18.87
C GLN A 156 0.61 -29.52 -19.47
N HIS A 157 -0.19 -29.74 -20.51
CA HIS A 157 -1.05 -28.71 -21.09
C HIS A 157 -2.08 -28.21 -20.08
N GLU A 158 -2.70 -29.11 -19.31
CA GLU A 158 -3.66 -28.79 -18.27
C GLU A 158 -3.03 -27.95 -17.16
N ASN A 159 -1.90 -28.41 -16.61
CA ASN A 159 -1.16 -27.67 -15.58
C ASN A 159 -0.73 -26.29 -16.08
N ARG A 160 -0.22 -26.19 -17.30
CA ARG A 160 0.15 -24.89 -17.90
C ARG A 160 -1.06 -23.96 -18.00
N GLY A 161 -2.21 -24.49 -18.41
CA GLY A 161 -3.46 -23.75 -18.47
C GLY A 161 -3.92 -23.26 -17.09
N LEU A 162 -3.95 -24.14 -16.09
CA LEU A 162 -4.29 -23.79 -14.71
C LEU A 162 -3.39 -22.69 -14.14
N HIS A 163 -2.07 -22.76 -14.38
CA HIS A 163 -1.14 -21.71 -13.96
C HIS A 163 -1.46 -20.36 -14.62
N LYS A 164 -1.72 -20.34 -15.92
CA LYS A 164 -2.11 -19.12 -16.64
C LYS A 164 -3.44 -18.58 -16.12
N ALA A 165 -4.45 -19.43 -15.97
CA ALA A 165 -5.74 -19.07 -15.40
C ALA A 165 -5.54 -18.39 -14.03
N LEU A 166 -4.81 -19.02 -13.13
CA LEU A 166 -4.53 -18.46 -11.80
C LEU A 166 -3.85 -17.09 -11.87
N GLN A 167 -2.92 -16.87 -12.81
CA GLN A 167 -2.33 -15.55 -13.05
C GLN A 167 -3.36 -14.52 -13.53
N HIS A 168 -4.23 -14.87 -14.49
CA HIS A 168 -5.29 -14.00 -14.99
C HIS A 168 -6.30 -13.66 -13.89
N GLN A 169 -6.72 -14.63 -13.09
CA GLN A 169 -7.61 -14.40 -11.97
C GLN A 169 -6.98 -13.47 -10.92
N LYS A 170 -5.68 -13.64 -10.63
CA LYS A 170 -4.94 -12.71 -9.76
C LYS A 170 -4.91 -11.30 -10.36
N LYS A 171 -4.75 -11.14 -11.68
CA LYS A 171 -4.81 -9.83 -12.36
C LYS A 171 -6.19 -9.21 -12.22
N HIS A 172 -7.27 -9.97 -12.44
CA HIS A 172 -8.66 -9.48 -12.27
C HIS A 172 -8.96 -9.02 -10.83
N LYS A 173 -8.41 -9.72 -9.83
CA LYS A 173 -8.56 -9.36 -8.41
C LYS A 173 -7.80 -8.09 -8.02
N LYS A 174 -6.75 -7.71 -8.76
CA LYS A 174 -5.99 -6.48 -8.53
C LYS A 174 -6.82 -5.28 -9.01
N LYS A 175 -7.62 -4.71 -8.10
CA LYS A 175 -8.23 -3.39 -8.33
C LYS A 175 -7.13 -2.33 -8.25
N GLY A 176 -6.75 -1.76 -9.39
CA GLY A 176 -5.86 -0.60 -9.44
C GLY A 176 -6.54 0.64 -8.87
N LYS A 177 -5.77 1.54 -8.26
CA LYS A 177 -6.24 2.89 -7.95
C LYS A 177 -6.48 3.61 -9.27
N ALA A 178 -7.68 4.17 -9.44
CA ALA A 178 -7.98 4.95 -10.64
C ALA A 178 -7.10 6.20 -10.66
N LEU A 179 -6.47 6.46 -11.81
CA LEU A 179 -5.65 7.64 -11.99
C LEU A 179 -6.56 8.88 -12.01
N ASP A 180 -6.26 9.84 -11.14
CA ASP A 180 -7.02 11.08 -11.02
C ASP A 180 -6.73 12.02 -12.20
N LEU A 181 -7.54 11.88 -13.24
CA LEU A 181 -7.45 12.66 -14.48
C LEU A 181 -8.39 13.87 -14.38
N GLN A 182 -7.83 15.06 -14.16
CA GLN A 182 -8.61 16.30 -14.09
C GLN A 182 -9.13 16.72 -15.47
N GLN A 183 -10.46 16.89 -15.59
CA GLN A 183 -11.11 17.38 -16.80
C GLN A 183 -11.00 18.91 -16.88
N ARG A 184 -10.58 19.45 -18.03
CA ARG A 184 -10.79 20.87 -18.35
C ARG A 184 -12.21 21.04 -18.88
N GLN A 185 -12.87 22.10 -18.46
CA GLN A 185 -14.23 22.46 -18.89
C GLN A 185 -14.34 22.76 -20.40
N GLU A 186 -13.21 22.85 -21.12
CA GLU A 186 -13.09 23.28 -22.52
C GLU A 186 -13.63 22.27 -23.56
N TYR A 187 -14.07 21.07 -23.18
CA TYR A 187 -14.51 20.05 -24.15
C TYR A 187 -16.01 19.74 -24.03
N HIS A 188 -16.78 20.11 -25.05
CA HIS A 188 -18.24 19.94 -25.12
C HIS A 188 -18.69 18.63 -25.81
N GLY A 189 -17.78 17.71 -26.12
CA GLY A 189 -18.10 16.40 -26.69
C GLY A 189 -18.24 15.31 -25.62
N GLY A 190 -19.29 14.48 -25.68
CA GLY A 190 -19.58 13.44 -24.67
C GLY A 190 -18.52 12.35 -24.49
N ALA A 191 -17.51 12.26 -25.37
CA ALA A 191 -16.39 11.35 -25.23
C ALA A 191 -15.13 12.10 -24.76
N ILE A 192 -14.59 11.71 -23.60
CA ILE A 192 -13.40 12.34 -23.01
C ILE A 192 -12.14 11.63 -23.52
N PHE A 193 -11.35 12.30 -24.35
CA PHE A 193 -10.05 11.80 -24.81
C PHE A 193 -8.90 12.29 -23.92
N TRP A 194 -8.12 11.35 -23.37
CA TRP A 194 -6.96 11.65 -22.55
C TRP A 194 -5.69 11.56 -23.37
N SER A 195 -4.99 12.69 -23.55
CA SER A 195 -3.71 12.68 -24.26
C SER A 195 -2.61 11.99 -23.43
N PRO A 196 -1.59 11.38 -24.06
CA PRO A 196 -0.46 10.77 -23.35
C PRO A 196 0.25 11.72 -22.38
N ARG A 197 0.23 13.02 -22.67
CA ARG A 197 0.75 14.05 -21.78
C ARG A 197 -0.05 14.14 -20.47
N LYS A 198 -1.39 14.16 -20.53
CA LYS A 198 -2.25 14.20 -19.34
C LYS A 198 -2.08 12.98 -18.44
N VAL A 199 -1.96 11.79 -19.05
CA VAL A 199 -1.71 10.56 -18.30
C VAL A 199 -0.35 10.63 -17.58
N ARG A 200 0.68 11.17 -18.22
CA ARG A 200 1.99 11.40 -17.58
C ARG A 200 1.91 12.39 -16.43
N GLU A 201 1.21 13.51 -16.61
CA GLU A 201 1.02 14.53 -15.57
C GLU A 201 0.28 13.96 -14.34
N ALA A 202 -0.79 13.21 -14.55
CA ALA A 202 -1.52 12.58 -13.44
C ALA A 202 -0.68 11.54 -12.70
N ARG A 203 0.14 10.75 -13.41
CA ARG A 203 1.11 9.82 -12.79
C ARG A 203 2.17 10.56 -11.97
N ALA A 204 2.65 11.71 -12.45
CA ALA A 204 3.61 12.53 -11.70
C ALA A 204 3.00 13.05 -10.39
N ARG A 205 1.73 13.49 -10.42
CA ARG A 205 1.00 13.92 -9.22
C ARG A 205 0.80 12.78 -8.21
N GLU A 206 0.53 11.56 -8.67
CA GLU A 206 0.45 10.42 -7.76
C GLU A 206 1.79 10.08 -7.11
N LYS A 207 2.91 10.20 -7.85
CA LYS A 207 4.24 10.01 -7.29
C LYS A 207 4.52 11.03 -6.19
N VAL A 208 4.30 12.32 -6.46
CA VAL A 208 4.48 13.39 -5.47
C VAL A 208 3.63 13.13 -4.24
N ARG A 209 2.34 12.81 -4.40
CA ARG A 209 1.46 12.47 -3.27
C ARG A 209 1.97 11.26 -2.47
N ALA A 210 2.50 10.24 -3.14
CA ALA A 210 3.05 9.07 -2.46
C ALA A 210 4.33 9.41 -1.68
N ASP A 211 5.20 10.25 -2.25
CA ASP A 211 6.42 10.73 -1.60
C ASP A 211 6.07 11.58 -0.36
N ASP A 212 5.13 12.52 -0.49
CA ASP A 212 4.61 13.34 0.62
C ASP A 212 4.02 12.47 1.75
N GLU A 213 3.20 11.46 1.40
CA GLU A 213 2.64 10.52 2.37
C GLU A 213 3.73 9.71 3.10
N MET A 214 4.81 9.35 2.41
CA MET A 214 5.95 8.65 2.99
C MET A 214 6.75 9.56 3.92
N GLU A 215 7.00 10.81 3.52
CA GLU A 215 7.64 11.82 4.35
C GLU A 215 6.82 12.11 5.62
N GLU A 216 5.51 12.26 5.50
CA GLU A 216 4.63 12.45 6.66
C GLU A 216 4.70 11.28 7.65
N LYS A 217 4.70 10.04 7.15
CA LYS A 217 4.83 8.84 8.00
C LYS A 217 6.16 8.84 8.73
N LEU A 218 7.23 9.19 8.03
CA LEU A 218 8.57 9.29 8.60
C LEU A 218 8.66 10.41 9.64
N GLN A 219 8.05 11.57 9.37
CA GLN A 219 7.95 12.66 10.34
C GLN A 219 7.13 12.25 11.58
N LYS A 220 6.01 11.53 11.41
CA LYS A 220 5.20 11.00 12.52
C LYS A 220 6.00 10.00 13.36
N ALA A 221 6.80 9.14 12.74
CA ALA A 221 7.71 8.22 13.44
C ALA A 221 8.77 8.98 14.25
N ARG A 222 9.48 9.95 13.63
CA ARG A 222 10.46 10.81 14.33
C ARG A 222 9.84 11.61 15.49
N ARG A 223 8.62 12.11 15.31
CA ARG A 223 7.85 12.79 16.37
C ARG A 223 7.50 11.84 17.53
N LYS A 224 7.29 10.56 17.26
CA LYS A 224 7.05 9.55 18.29
C LYS A 224 8.34 9.26 19.07
N GLU A 225 9.45 9.03 18.37
CA GLU A 225 10.76 8.78 18.96
C GLU A 225 11.23 9.95 19.85
N SER A 226 11.14 11.18 19.36
CA SER A 226 11.47 12.38 20.15
C SER A 226 10.61 12.55 21.39
N ARG A 227 9.32 12.20 21.33
CA ARG A 227 8.44 12.19 22.52
C ARG A 227 8.84 11.12 23.53
N GLU A 228 9.28 9.95 23.08
CA GLU A 228 9.76 8.88 23.94
C GLU A 228 11.09 9.27 24.60
N ALA A 229 12.04 9.81 23.84
CA ALA A 229 13.30 10.33 24.36
C ALA A 229 13.09 11.44 25.40
N ALA A 230 12.17 12.39 25.13
CA ALA A 230 11.85 13.45 26.08
C ALA A 230 11.23 12.93 27.38
N LYS A 231 10.47 11.82 27.33
CA LYS A 231 9.95 11.18 28.55
C LYS A 231 11.09 10.57 29.37
N VAL A 232 12.02 9.89 28.73
CA VAL A 232 13.19 9.30 29.40
C VAL A 232 14.06 10.40 30.01
N GLN A 233 14.35 11.47 29.28
CA GLN A 233 15.11 12.61 29.81
C GLN A 233 14.44 13.25 31.03
N ARG A 234 13.11 13.43 31.00
CA ARG A 234 12.38 13.95 32.17
C ARG A 234 12.44 12.99 33.37
N GLN A 235 12.45 11.68 33.14
CA GLN A 235 12.61 10.71 34.23
C GLN A 235 14.00 10.83 34.86
N ILE A 236 15.05 10.90 34.04
CA ILE A 236 16.43 11.10 34.50
C ILE A 236 16.55 12.41 35.30
N GLU A 237 16.05 13.52 34.77
CA GLU A 237 16.10 14.83 35.44
C GLU A 237 15.36 14.82 36.79
N LEU A 238 14.22 14.10 36.87
CA LEU A 238 13.49 13.93 38.12
C LEU A 238 14.26 13.07 39.14
N GLU A 239 14.97 12.05 38.68
CA GLU A 239 15.84 11.20 39.51
C GLU A 239 17.05 11.98 40.01
N ASP A 240 17.73 12.72 39.15
CA ASP A 240 18.86 13.59 39.51
C ASP A 240 18.45 14.63 40.54
N ARG A 241 17.29 15.28 40.35
CA ARG A 241 16.77 16.25 41.33
C ARG A 241 16.41 15.61 42.67
N ARG A 242 16.01 14.34 42.68
CA ARG A 242 15.79 13.58 43.94
C ARG A 242 17.13 13.29 44.62
N ALA A 243 18.12 12.81 43.86
CA ALA A 243 19.46 12.53 44.36
C ALA A 243 20.14 13.79 44.93
N GLU A 244 20.03 14.94 44.28
CA GLU A 244 20.54 16.22 44.80
C GLU A 244 19.87 16.63 46.12
N ARG A 245 18.55 16.46 46.22
CA ARG A 245 17.81 16.75 47.46
C ARG A 245 18.26 15.85 48.60
N GLU A 246 18.51 14.57 48.34
CA GLU A 246 19.04 13.65 49.33
C GLU A 246 20.46 14.01 49.76
N ARG A 247 21.34 14.33 48.80
CA ARG A 247 22.71 14.83 49.09
C ARG A 247 22.68 16.06 49.98
N LEU A 248 21.83 17.05 49.66
CA LEU A 248 21.67 18.26 50.47
C LEU A 248 21.12 17.96 51.88
N LYS A 249 20.21 16.99 52.03
CA LYS A 249 19.73 16.56 53.34
C LYS A 249 20.85 15.95 54.17
N VAL A 250 21.63 15.04 53.59
CA VAL A 250 22.78 14.40 54.26
C VAL A 250 23.80 15.45 54.71
N VAL A 251 24.12 16.44 53.86
CA VAL A 251 25.02 17.54 54.23
C VAL A 251 24.45 18.35 55.40
N ARG A 252 23.17 18.73 55.34
CA ARG A 252 22.52 19.48 56.44
C ARG A 252 22.48 18.69 57.75
N GLU A 253 22.31 17.38 57.70
CA GLU A 253 22.33 16.51 58.89
C GLU A 253 23.74 16.40 59.47
N LYS A 254 24.77 16.26 58.62
CA LYS A 254 26.17 16.30 59.05
C LYS A 254 26.54 17.62 59.72
N GLU A 255 26.19 18.75 59.12
CA GLU A 255 26.43 20.08 59.71
C GLU A 255 25.71 20.26 61.06
N LYS A 256 24.48 19.74 61.20
CA LYS A 256 23.75 19.77 62.48
C LYS A 256 24.43 18.90 63.53
N ALA A 257 24.88 17.71 63.16
CA ALA A 257 25.59 16.79 64.04
C ALA A 257 26.94 17.38 64.49
N GLU A 258 27.69 18.02 63.59
CA GLU A 258 28.93 18.73 63.92
C GLU A 258 28.68 19.89 64.88
N LYS A 259 27.67 20.74 64.61
CA LYS A 259 27.29 21.83 65.53
C LYS A 259 26.84 21.31 66.90
N GLN A 260 26.15 20.17 66.96
CA GLN A 260 25.77 19.53 68.22
C GLN A 260 27.02 19.01 68.96
N ALA A 261 27.90 18.28 68.27
CA ALA A 261 29.15 17.79 68.84
C ALA A 261 30.06 18.93 69.33
N GLU A 262 30.11 20.05 68.62
CA GLU A 262 30.86 21.25 69.04
C GLU A 262 30.27 21.88 70.29
N ARG A 263 28.93 22.02 70.36
CA ARG A 263 28.24 22.50 71.57
C ARG A 263 28.46 21.57 72.76
N GLU A 264 28.46 20.26 72.55
CA GLU A 264 28.76 19.28 73.59
C GLU A 264 30.21 19.39 74.07
N ARG A 265 31.18 19.53 73.17
CA ARG A 265 32.59 19.79 73.52
C ARG A 265 32.74 21.07 74.33
N GLN A 266 32.11 22.16 73.93
CA GLN A 266 32.13 23.42 74.71
C GLN A 266 31.48 23.24 76.08
N LYS A 267 30.38 22.48 76.18
CA LYS A 267 29.74 22.18 77.46
C LYS A 267 30.65 21.34 78.36
N GLN A 268 31.34 20.34 77.81
CA GLN A 268 32.31 19.52 78.54
C GLN A 268 33.50 20.36 79.02
N GLN A 269 34.03 21.27 78.18
CA GLN A 269 35.08 22.21 78.57
C GLN A 269 34.63 23.12 79.71
N ARG A 270 33.46 23.78 79.61
CA ARG A 270 32.90 24.60 80.69
C ARG A 270 32.64 23.80 81.97
N ASN A 271 32.21 22.55 81.85
CA ASN A 271 32.01 21.68 83.00
C ASN A 271 33.34 21.26 83.64
N ALA A 272 34.38 20.98 82.86
CA ALA A 272 35.73 20.70 83.34
C ALA A 272 36.33 21.92 84.05
N GLU A 273 36.19 23.11 83.47
CA GLU A 273 36.59 24.39 84.10
C GLU A 273 35.85 24.62 85.42
N LYS A 274 34.53 24.40 85.46
CA LYS A 274 33.75 24.49 86.70
C LYS A 274 34.15 23.44 87.74
N ALA A 275 34.50 22.22 87.33
CA ALA A 275 35.00 21.18 88.24
C ALA A 275 36.37 21.55 88.83
N ILE A 276 37.25 22.18 88.04
CA ILE A 276 38.53 22.73 88.49
C ILE A 276 38.30 23.92 89.46
N GLN A 277 37.27 24.74 89.26
CA GLN A 277 36.92 25.82 90.19
C GLN A 277 36.26 25.30 91.49
N LEU A 278 35.47 24.22 91.44
CA LEU A 278 34.80 23.66 92.62
C LEU A 278 35.77 22.95 93.56
N SER A 279 36.85 22.35 93.05
CA SER A 279 37.92 21.77 93.88
C SER A 279 38.74 22.83 94.63
N GLN A 280 38.63 24.12 94.26
CA GLN A 280 39.30 25.23 94.94
C GLN A 280 38.46 25.91 96.04
N ARG A 281 37.17 25.56 96.23
CA ARG A 281 36.32 26.17 97.28
C ARG A 281 35.82 25.15 98.29
N GLY A 282 36.52 25.10 99.42
CA GLY A 282 36.15 24.34 100.62
C GLY A 282 34.97 24.92 101.41
N LYS A 283 34.16 24.00 101.96
CA LYS A 283 33.23 24.02 103.12
C LYS A 283 32.59 25.36 103.55
N ARG A 284 31.24 25.43 103.60
CA ARG A 284 30.42 26.09 104.66
C ARG A 284 28.92 25.72 104.60
N LYS A 285 28.25 25.85 105.77
CA LYS A 285 26.86 25.45 106.13
C LYS A 285 25.79 26.57 105.99
N ALA A 286 24.55 26.12 105.72
CA ALA A 286 23.19 26.53 106.17
C ALA A 286 22.66 27.99 106.14
N SER A 287 21.44 28.19 105.60
CA SER A 287 20.20 28.66 106.30
C SER A 287 18.99 28.93 105.35
N GLN A 288 17.76 28.77 105.88
CA GLN A 288 16.39 29.03 105.34
C GLN A 288 16.06 30.55 105.25
N ALA A 289 14.96 31.13 104.76
CA ALA A 289 13.79 30.93 103.85
C ALA A 289 13.20 32.36 103.59
N VAL A 290 12.46 32.70 102.52
CA VAL A 290 10.98 32.81 102.48
C VAL A 290 10.53 33.51 101.15
N SER A 291 9.43 32.99 100.58
CA SER A 291 8.40 33.51 99.63
C SER A 291 8.65 34.64 98.60
N SER A 292 8.11 34.47 97.38
CA SER A 292 6.97 35.29 96.90
C SER A 292 6.34 34.83 95.56
N LYS A 293 5.01 34.98 95.52
CA LYS A 293 4.08 35.24 94.41
C LYS A 293 3.77 34.16 93.35
N GLU A 294 2.50 33.76 93.40
CA GLU A 294 1.72 33.14 92.33
C GLU A 294 1.71 33.97 91.03
N LYS A 295 1.82 33.29 89.87
CA LYS A 295 0.94 33.54 88.71
C LYS A 295 0.96 32.42 87.67
N ARG A 296 -0.25 31.87 87.46
CA ARG A 296 -0.83 31.26 86.25
C ARG A 296 -0.34 29.89 85.77
N GLN A 297 -1.05 28.88 86.27
CA GLN A 297 -1.45 27.70 85.50
C GLN A 297 -2.03 28.09 84.14
N LYS A 298 -1.50 27.50 83.07
CA LYS A 298 -2.18 27.41 81.78
C LYS A 298 -3.01 26.13 81.80
N ARG A 299 -4.32 26.28 81.98
CA ARG A 299 -5.30 25.19 81.81
C ARG A 299 -5.22 24.66 80.39
N SER A 300 -5.21 23.34 80.30
CA SER A 300 -5.70 22.55 79.18
C SER A 300 -7.12 22.99 78.83
N GLY A 301 -7.26 23.69 77.70
CA GLY A 301 -8.54 23.92 77.04
C GLY A 301 -8.67 22.91 75.90
N SER A 302 -9.46 21.88 76.13
CA SER A 302 -10.13 21.13 75.07
C SER A 302 -11.24 22.00 74.51
N ASP A 303 -10.94 22.81 73.50
CA ASP A 303 -11.93 23.39 72.61
C ASP A 303 -11.94 22.57 71.32
N ALA A 304 -13.03 21.85 71.11
CA ALA A 304 -13.44 21.38 69.80
C ALA A 304 -13.82 22.61 68.95
N ALA A 305 -12.81 23.30 68.40
CA ALA A 305 -13.00 24.27 67.34
C ALA A 305 -12.84 23.55 66.01
N ALA A 306 -13.98 23.34 65.35
CA ALA A 306 -14.08 22.88 63.98
C ALA A 306 -13.05 23.59 63.08
N GLY A 307 -12.26 22.79 62.36
CA GLY A 307 -11.34 23.30 61.36
C GLY A 307 -12.08 24.13 60.32
N GLN A 308 -11.82 25.43 60.29
CA GLN A 308 -12.03 26.22 59.10
C GLN A 308 -10.97 25.79 58.09
N ALA A 309 -11.40 24.91 57.20
CA ALA A 309 -10.68 24.53 56.00
C ALA A 309 -10.24 25.80 55.25
N VAL A 310 -8.92 25.93 55.07
CA VAL A 310 -8.39 26.80 54.02
C VAL A 310 -9.07 26.38 52.72
N ALA A 311 -9.74 27.34 52.10
CA ALA A 311 -10.48 27.18 50.87
C ALA A 311 -9.65 26.39 49.84
N ARG A 312 -10.07 25.15 49.66
CA ARG A 312 -9.70 24.31 48.53
C ARG A 312 -10.16 25.06 47.28
N SER A 313 -9.26 25.25 46.33
CA SER A 313 -9.56 25.74 44.99
C SER A 313 -10.80 25.02 44.44
N PRO A 314 -11.75 25.73 43.80
CA PRO A 314 -12.97 25.09 43.31
C PRO A 314 -12.60 23.98 42.34
N SER A 315 -13.20 22.82 42.56
CA SER A 315 -13.11 21.67 41.65
C SER A 315 -13.69 22.08 40.29
N PRO A 316 -13.09 21.64 39.17
CA PRO A 316 -13.60 21.97 37.85
C PRO A 316 -15.04 21.42 37.69
N PRO A 317 -15.94 22.14 37.00
CA PRO A 317 -17.31 21.70 36.81
C PRO A 317 -17.34 20.35 36.08
N PRO A 318 -18.35 19.49 36.34
CA PRO A 318 -18.49 18.23 35.62
C PRO A 318 -18.58 18.51 34.12
N LYS A 319 -17.80 17.79 33.31
CA LYS A 319 -17.88 17.89 31.85
C LYS A 319 -19.24 17.33 31.39
N VAL A 320 -20.15 18.23 31.05
CA VAL A 320 -21.45 17.92 30.47
C VAL A 320 -21.30 17.88 28.95
N THR A 321 -21.91 16.89 28.31
CA THR A 321 -22.04 16.87 26.83
C THR A 321 -23.02 17.96 26.38
N SER A 322 -23.02 18.34 25.09
CA SER A 322 -23.98 19.33 24.55
C SER A 322 -25.46 18.98 24.73
N ARG A 323 -25.77 17.78 25.24
CA ARG A 323 -27.12 17.27 25.53
C ARG A 323 -27.38 17.02 27.02
N GLY A 324 -26.62 17.63 27.93
CA GLY A 324 -26.96 17.65 29.36
C GLY A 324 -26.63 16.38 30.17
N ARG A 325 -25.96 15.37 29.60
CA ARG A 325 -25.61 14.14 30.34
C ARG A 325 -24.25 14.22 31.03
N ASN A 326 -24.20 13.69 32.26
CA ASN A 326 -23.04 13.67 33.14
C ASN A 326 -22.04 12.55 32.72
N VAL A 327 -20.76 12.89 32.52
CA VAL A 327 -19.72 11.93 32.10
C VAL A 327 -18.99 11.38 33.33
N LYS A 328 -19.17 10.10 33.66
CA LYS A 328 -18.34 9.38 34.66
C LYS A 328 -17.10 8.82 33.97
N LEU A 329 -15.92 9.33 34.32
CA LEU A 329 -14.63 8.80 33.85
C LEU A 329 -14.31 7.45 34.55
N PRO A 330 -13.88 6.41 33.80
CA PRO A 330 -13.46 5.13 34.38
C PRO A 330 -12.25 5.26 35.32
N SER A 331 -12.16 4.41 36.34
CA SER A 331 -11.13 4.45 37.38
C SER A 331 -9.69 4.32 36.87
N LYS A 332 -9.49 3.76 35.67
CA LYS A 332 -8.19 3.66 35.01
C LYS A 332 -7.61 5.00 34.53
N PHE A 333 -8.43 6.07 34.52
CA PHE A 333 -8.06 7.40 34.06
C PHE A 333 -8.24 8.49 35.14
N LYS A 334 -8.40 8.09 36.41
CA LYS A 334 -8.47 9.01 37.55
C LYS A 334 -7.12 9.21 38.21
#